data_AF-A0A952YT12-F1
#
_entry.id   AF-A0A952YT12-F1
#
_cell.length_a   1.000
_cell.length_b   1.000
_cell.length_c   1.000
_cell.angle_alpha   90.00
_cell.angle_beta   90.00
_cell.angle_gamma   90.00
#
_symmetry.space_group_name_H-M   'P 1'
#
loop_
_entity.id
_entity.type
_entity.pdbx_description
1 polymer ?
#
loop_
_entity_poly.entity_id
_entity_poly.type
_entity_poly.pdbx_seq_one_letter_code
_entity_poly.pdbx_strand_id
1 'polypeptide(L)'
;ALGAIMLVANLAVTRIDAGWSAAWILFVFVAMGSTAIGWNGVFLAEVARLASTSHASTATGGALFFTFAGVLLGPSAFAAVYGHLQSYTGTFVVAAILAAIGIGLAALSRACRTPPRS
;
A
#
# COMPACT_ATOMS: atom_id res chain seq x y z
N ALA A 1 9.91 -6.48 1.39
CA ALA A 1 10.87 -5.44 1.84
C ALA A 1 10.18 -4.11 2.12
N LEU A 2 9.60 -3.43 1.11
CA LEU A 2 8.98 -2.11 1.28
C LEU A 2 7.95 -2.01 2.42
N GLY A 3 7.02 -2.96 2.51
CA GLY A 3 6.02 -2.96 3.58
C GLY A 3 6.60 -3.14 4.99
N ALA A 4 7.70 -3.89 5.14
CA ALA A 4 8.37 -4.06 6.42
C ALA A 4 9.11 -2.78 6.83
N ILE A 5 9.76 -2.11 5.89
CA ILE A 5 10.41 -0.82 6.13
C ILE A 5 9.36 0.23 6.52
N MET A 6 8.21 0.25 5.84
CA MET A 6 7.11 1.16 6.16
C MET A 6 6.54 0.89 7.56
N LEU A 7 6.36 -0.38 7.93
CA LEU A 7 5.91 -0.78 9.27
C LEU A 7 6.88 -0.29 10.36
N VAL A 8 8.19 -0.53 10.18
CA VAL A 8 9.23 -0.10 11.13
C VAL A 8 9.29 1.42 11.23
N ALA A 9 9.23 2.13 10.10
CA ALA A 9 9.23 3.59 10.09
C ALA A 9 8.01 4.15 10.83
N ASN A 10 6.83 3.57 10.63
CA ASN A 10 5.61 4.01 11.29
C ASN A 10 5.65 3.75 12.81
N LEU A 11 6.21 2.61 13.24
CA LEU A 11 6.46 2.33 14.65
C LEU A 11 7.47 3.31 15.26
N ALA A 12 8.52 3.67 14.52
CA ALA A 12 9.50 4.66 14.96
C ALA A 12 8.86 6.05 15.15
N VAL A 13 7.93 6.45 14.27
CA VAL A 13 7.19 7.72 14.40
C VAL A 13 6.43 7.79 15.74
N THR A 14 5.84 6.69 16.23
CA THR A 14 5.14 6.67 17.53
C THR A 14 6.05 6.89 18.73
N ARG A 15 7.37 6.87 18.54
CA ARG A 15 8.40 6.98 19.57
C ARG A 15 9.22 8.27 19.46
N ILE A 16 8.90 9.17 18.52
CA ILE A 16 9.58 10.45 18.39
C ILE A 16 9.22 11.31 19.60
N ASP A 17 10.26 11.78 20.31
CA ASP A 17 10.16 12.68 21.45
C ASP A 17 11.20 13.81 21.35
N ALA A 18 11.20 14.74 22.31
CA ALA A 18 12.06 15.93 22.30
C ALA A 18 13.57 15.63 22.38
N GLY A 19 13.98 14.41 22.75
CA GLY A 19 15.38 13.96 22.81
C GLY A 19 15.94 13.49 21.46
N TRP A 20 15.10 13.37 20.43
CA TRP A 20 15.56 12.96 19.10
C TRP A 20 16.33 14.06 18.38
N SER A 21 17.48 13.72 17.81
CA SER A 21 18.18 14.63 16.90
C SER A 21 17.38 14.84 15.61
N ALA A 22 17.44 16.04 15.04
CA ALA A 22 16.79 16.36 13.76
C ALA A 22 17.19 15.40 12.62
N ALA A 23 18.44 14.93 12.62
CA ALA A 23 18.94 13.97 11.62
C ALA A 23 18.19 12.63 11.65
N TRP A 24 17.91 12.09 12.84
CA TRP A 24 17.16 10.84 13.00
C TRP A 24 15.70 10.99 12.60
N ILE A 25 15.08 12.12 12.93
CA ILE A 25 13.72 12.45 12.50
C ILE A 25 13.66 12.50 10.96
N LEU A 26 14.59 13.21 10.33
CA LEU A 26 14.70 13.28 8.87
C LEU A 26 14.89 11.89 8.25
N PHE A 27 15.75 11.05 8.82
CA PHE A 27 15.95 9.70 8.32
C PHE A 27 14.67 8.87 8.35
N VAL A 28 13.92 8.90 9.46
CA VAL A 28 12.63 8.19 9.58
C VAL A 28 11.62 8.71 8.56
N PHE A 29 11.50 10.02 8.38
CA PHE A 29 10.60 10.59 7.38
C PHE A 29 11.03 10.30 5.95
N VAL A 30 12.33 10.29 5.65
CA VAL A 30 12.85 9.88 4.34
C VAL A 30 12.52 8.41 4.09
N ALA A 31 12.74 7.52 5.06
CA ALA A 31 12.40 6.10 4.93
C ALA A 31 10.88 5.89 4.74
N MET A 32 10.06 6.62 5.50
CA MET A 32 8.61 6.61 5.39
C MET A 32 8.16 7.13 4.02
N GLY A 33 8.66 8.29 3.56
CA GLY A 33 8.32 8.85 2.25
C GLY A 33 8.79 7.98 1.08
N SER A 34 10.01 7.44 1.18
CA SER A 34 10.58 6.53 0.17
C SER A 34 9.75 5.27 0.01
N THR A 35 9.23 4.72 1.10
CA THR A 35 8.35 3.53 1.03
C THR A 35 6.93 3.88 0.63
N ALA A 36 6.39 5.01 1.09
CA ALA A 36 5.04 5.49 0.77
C ALA A 36 4.87 5.88 -0.71
N ILE A 37 5.94 6.30 -1.40
CA ILE A 37 5.89 6.65 -2.83
C ILE A 37 6.54 5.56 -3.70
N GLY A 38 7.64 4.98 -3.24
CA GLY A 38 8.47 4.04 -4.01
C GLY A 38 7.79 2.72 -4.37
N TRP A 39 6.69 2.35 -3.70
CA TRP A 39 5.91 1.18 -4.07
C TRP A 39 5.30 1.30 -5.48
N ASN A 40 4.93 2.51 -5.93
CA ASN A 40 4.36 2.71 -7.26
C ASN A 40 5.37 2.36 -8.36
N GLY A 41 6.62 2.80 -8.22
CA GLY A 41 7.68 2.54 -9.19
C GLY A 41 8.02 1.06 -9.30
N VAL A 42 8.15 0.36 -8.15
CA VAL A 42 8.40 -1.09 -8.13
C VAL A 42 7.22 -1.87 -8.69
N PHE A 43 6.00 -1.48 -8.32
CA PHE A 43 4.79 -2.09 -8.84
C PHE A 43 4.71 -1.93 -10.38
N LEU A 44 4.97 -0.74 -10.89
CA LEU A 44 4.94 -0.47 -12.32
C LEU A 44 6.02 -1.23 -13.09
N ALA A 45 7.24 -1.27 -12.55
CA ALA A 45 8.35 -2.02 -13.13
C ALA A 45 8.00 -3.52 -13.22
N GLU A 46 7.35 -4.07 -12.20
CA GLU A 46 6.93 -5.46 -12.17
C GLU A 46 5.75 -5.73 -13.14
N VAL A 47 4.77 -4.81 -13.22
CA VAL A 47 3.68 -4.89 -14.20
C VAL A 47 4.21 -4.87 -15.63
N ALA A 48 5.15 -3.97 -15.92
CA ALA A 48 5.80 -3.89 -17.23
C ALA A 48 6.63 -5.15 -17.53
N ARG A 49 7.34 -5.72 -16.54
CA ARG A 49 8.12 -6.95 -16.68
C ARG A 49 7.25 -8.18 -16.98
N LEU A 50 6.04 -8.23 -16.43
CA LEU A 50 5.10 -9.34 -16.61
C LEU A 50 4.25 -9.22 -17.89
N ALA A 51 4.09 -8.01 -18.42
CA ALA A 51 3.36 -7.78 -19.67
C ALA A 51 4.23 -8.12 -20.89
N SER A 52 3.60 -8.59 -21.97
CA SER A 52 4.28 -8.68 -23.27
C SER A 52 4.69 -7.29 -23.75
N THR A 53 5.80 -7.16 -24.47
CA THR A 53 6.34 -5.86 -24.94
C THR A 53 5.31 -5.03 -25.72
N SER A 54 4.36 -5.68 -26.40
CA SER A 54 3.27 -5.02 -27.13
C SER A 54 2.13 -4.49 -26.23
N HIS A 55 2.02 -4.94 -24.99
CA HIS A 55 0.93 -4.59 -24.06
C HIS A 55 1.42 -3.91 -22.78
N ALA A 56 2.72 -3.63 -22.67
CA ALA A 56 3.32 -3.05 -21.48
C ALA A 56 2.67 -1.71 -21.09
N SER A 57 2.40 -0.83 -22.06
CA SER A 57 1.75 0.47 -21.81
C SER A 57 0.30 0.32 -21.33
N THR A 58 -0.49 -0.58 -21.94
CA THR A 58 -1.87 -0.85 -21.55
C THR A 58 -1.97 -1.49 -20.17
N ALA A 59 -1.11 -2.46 -19.86
CA ALA A 59 -1.06 -3.11 -18.54
C ALA A 59 -0.65 -2.12 -17.44
N THR A 60 0.36 -1.30 -17.72
CA THR A 60 0.85 -0.21 -16.85
C THR A 60 -0.25 0.83 -16.60
N GLY A 61 -0.91 1.30 -17.66
CA GLY A 61 -1.99 2.28 -17.56
C GLY A 61 -3.20 1.75 -16.79
N GLY A 62 -3.60 0.49 -17.01
CA GLY A 62 -4.67 -0.16 -16.26
C GLY A 62 -4.34 -0.30 -14.77
N ALA A 63 -3.09 -0.69 -14.45
CA ALA A 63 -2.63 -0.79 -13.07
C ALA A 63 -2.63 0.56 -12.33
N LEU A 64 -2.23 1.64 -13.02
CA LEU A 64 -2.29 3.00 -12.48
C LEU A 64 -3.73 3.51 -12.33
N PHE A 65 -4.63 3.18 -13.26
CA PHE A 65 -6.04 3.55 -13.17
C PHE A 65 -6.66 3.03 -11.86
N PHE A 66 -6.50 1.74 -11.54
CA PHE A 66 -7.03 1.19 -10.29
C PHE A 66 -6.35 1.79 -9.05
N THR A 67 -5.05 2.03 -9.13
CA THR A 67 -4.28 2.64 -8.04
C THR A 67 -4.79 4.04 -7.71
N PHE A 68 -4.89 4.92 -8.70
CA PHE A 68 -5.34 6.29 -8.49
C PHE A 68 -6.85 6.40 -8.27
N ALA A 69 -7.66 5.52 -8.86
CA ALA A 69 -9.07 5.42 -8.53
C ALA A 69 -9.26 5.10 -7.04
N GLY A 70 -8.46 4.20 -6.46
CA GLY A 70 -8.45 3.94 -5.03
C GLY A 70 -8.07 5.16 -4.19
N VAL A 71 -7.05 5.92 -4.61
CA VAL A 71 -6.63 7.16 -3.92
C VAL A 71 -7.72 8.23 -3.99
N LEU A 72 -8.42 8.35 -5.12
CA LEU A 72 -9.47 9.33 -5.31
C LEU A 72 -10.76 8.96 -4.56
N LEU A 73 -11.18 7.70 -4.65
CA LEU A 73 -12.44 7.22 -4.09
C LEU A 73 -12.31 6.86 -2.60
N GLY A 74 -11.12 6.51 -2.14
CA GLY A 74 -10.85 6.04 -0.77
C GLY A 74 -11.28 7.02 0.32
N PRO A 75 -10.84 8.30 0.30
CA PRO A 75 -11.24 9.30 1.29
C PRO A 75 -12.76 9.54 1.29
N SER A 76 -13.38 9.60 0.11
CA SER A 76 -14.83 9.79 -0.02
C SER A 76 -15.62 8.60 0.54
N ALA A 77 -15.19 7.37 0.23
CA ALA A 77 -15.78 6.16 0.79
C ALA A 77 -15.57 6.09 2.32
N PHE A 78 -14.38 6.44 2.81
CA PHE A 78 -14.10 6.52 4.24
C PHE A 78 -15.01 7.54 4.94
N ALA A 79 -15.16 8.73 4.36
CA ALA A 79 -16.03 9.77 4.87
C ALA A 79 -17.51 9.34 4.88
N ALA A 80 -17.98 8.64 3.83
CA ALA A 80 -19.34 8.10 3.78
C ALA A 80 -19.58 7.05 4.88
N VAL A 81 -18.65 6.10 5.06
CA VAL A 81 -18.72 5.09 6.13
C VAL A 81 -18.69 5.77 7.51
N TYR A 82 -17.81 6.75 7.70
CA TYR A 82 -17.80 7.56 8.92
C TYR A 82 -19.13 8.30 9.14
N GLY A 83 -19.75 8.80 8.08
CA GLY A 83 -21.08 9.43 8.11
C GLY A 83 -22.16 8.51 8.70
N HIS A 84 -22.05 7.19 8.51
CA HIS A 84 -22.98 6.22 9.07
C HIS A 84 -22.58 5.72 10.47
N LEU A 85 -21.29 5.48 10.71
CA LEU A 85 -20.80 4.91 11.98
C LEU A 85 -20.60 5.97 13.06
N GLN A 86 -20.32 7.21 12.68
CA GLN A 86 -19.92 8.33 13.56
C GLN A 86 -18.78 7.96 14.52
N SER A 87 -17.91 7.03 14.13
CA SER A 87 -16.81 6.51 14.94
C SER A 87 -15.58 6.23 14.08
N TYR A 88 -14.47 6.91 14.37
CA TYR A 88 -13.21 6.71 13.67
C TYR A 88 -12.70 5.27 13.81
N THR A 89 -12.75 4.71 15.02
CA THR A 89 -12.33 3.33 15.27
C THR A 89 -13.09 2.36 14.40
N GLY A 90 -14.43 2.50 14.34
CA GLY A 90 -15.28 1.65 13.51
C GLY A 90 -14.95 1.78 12.02
N THR A 91 -14.78 3.01 11.51
CA THR A 91 -14.41 3.25 10.11
C THR A 91 -13.03 2.67 9.77
N PHE A 92 -12.06 2.79 10.67
CA PHE A 92 -10.74 2.17 10.48
C PHE A 92 -10.77 0.65 10.54
N VAL A 93 -11.64 0.05 11.36
CA VAL A 93 -11.86 -1.41 11.36
C VAL A 93 -12.41 -1.88 10.00
N VAL A 94 -13.37 -1.15 9.43
CA VAL A 94 -13.89 -1.46 8.07
C VAL A 94 -12.77 -1.36 7.03
N ALA A 95 -11.95 -0.30 7.08
CA ALA A 95 -10.80 -0.16 6.20
C ALA A 95 -9.77 -1.30 6.37
N ALA A 96 -9.53 -1.73 7.61
CA ALA A 96 -8.63 -2.85 7.91
C ALA A 96 -9.15 -4.19 7.36
N ILE A 97 -10.46 -4.45 7.45
CA ILE A 97 -11.10 -5.64 6.86
C ILE A 97 -10.91 -5.63 5.34
N LEU A 98 -11.16 -4.50 4.67
CA LEU A 98 -10.96 -4.38 3.22
C LEU A 98 -9.50 -4.66 2.83
N ALA A 99 -8.54 -4.13 3.59
CA ALA A 99 -7.12 -4.41 3.38
C ALA A 99 -6.79 -5.90 3.58
N ALA A 100 -7.34 -6.54 4.62
CA ALA A 100 -7.14 -7.96 4.88
C ALA A 100 -7.70 -8.86 3.77
N ILE A 101 -8.86 -8.52 3.20
CA ILE A 101 -9.42 -9.21 2.03
C ILE A 101 -8.46 -9.09 0.84
N GLY A 102 -7.93 -7.90 0.58
CA GLY A 102 -6.95 -7.68 -0.49
C GLY A 102 -5.69 -8.54 -0.32
N ILE A 103 -5.17 -8.63 0.91
CA ILE A 103 -4.03 -9.51 1.25
C ILE A 103 -4.39 -10.98 1.01
N GLY A 104 -5.58 -11.42 1.43
CA GLY A 104 -6.06 -12.79 1.24
C GLY A 104 -6.17 -13.18 -0.23
N LEU A 105 -6.76 -12.32 -1.07
CA LEU A 105 -6.85 -12.52 -2.52
C LEU A 105 -5.46 -12.57 -3.17
N ALA A 106 -4.55 -11.68 -2.76
CA ALA A 106 -3.17 -11.70 -3.23
C ALA A 106 -2.44 -13.00 -2.84
N ALA A 107 -2.63 -13.49 -1.61
CA ALA A 107 -2.06 -14.75 -1.15
C ALA A 107 -2.63 -15.95 -1.93
N LEU A 108 -3.95 -15.99 -2.16
CA LEU A 108 -4.61 -17.03 -2.94
C LEU A 108 -4.11 -17.06 -4.38
N SER A 109 -3.98 -15.89 -5.01
CA SER A 109 -3.46 -15.79 -6.38
C SER A 109 -2.02 -16.28 -6.51
N ARG A 110 -1.21 -16.16 -5.45
CA ARG A 110 0.15 -16.71 -5.40
C ARG A 110 0.14 -18.23 -5.26
N ALA A 111 -0.73 -18.78 -4.41
CA ALA A 111 -0.85 -20.22 -4.20
C ALA A 111 -1.29 -20.96 -5.48
N CYS A 112 -2.18 -20.36 -6.27
CA CYS A 112 -2.59 -20.94 -7.56
C CYS A 112 -1.53 -20.85 -8.67
N ARG A 113 -0.48 -20.02 -8.53
CA ARG A 113 0.60 -19.87 -9.54
C ARG A 113 1.77 -20.83 -9.33
N THR A 114 1.87 -21.52 -8.19
CA THR A 114 2.87 -22.57 -7.96
C THR A 114 2.46 -23.87 -8.66
N PRO A 115 3.21 -24.38 -9.66
CA PRO A 115 2.94 -25.69 -10.26
C PRO A 115 3.18 -26.81 -9.22
N PRO A 116 2.47 -27.96 -9.31
CA PRO A 116 2.77 -29.11 -8.47
C PRO A 116 4.23 -29.53 -8.67
N ARG A 117 4.97 -29.65 -7.56
CA ARG A 117 6.32 -30.22 -7.56
C ARG A 117 6.21 -31.68 -7.98
N SER A 118 6.71 -31.99 -9.18
CA SER A 118 6.95 -33.36 -9.67
C SER A 118 7.98 -34.07 -8.81
#